data_AF-A0A3C1RIB1-F1
#
_entry.id   AF-A0A3C1RIB1-F1
#
_cell.length_a   1.000
_cell.length_b   1.000
_cell.length_c   1.000
_cell.angle_alpha   90.00
_cell.angle_beta   90.00
_cell.angle_gamma   90.00
#
_symmetry.space_group_name_H-M   'P 1'
#
loop_
_entity.id
_entity.type
_entity.pdbx_description
1 polymer ?
#
loop_
_entity_poly.entity_id
_entity_poly.type
_entity_poly.pdbx_seq_one_letter_code
_entity_poly.pdbx_strand_id
1 'polypeptide(L)'
;MGFGLEIYFVFDIEEPRKEYSELVSHYDFDHRDGLNMIMSGEDVYDADDNEMRLLRQIEKVLEIDLGILDFWEEYEKFIEIEPLRLKLIELETALVKNTDFYKKICWGKDIEDRYLKKNFVMDVRFLIERLNLNIKNGASKVKYISC
;
A
#
# COMPACT_ATOMS: atom_id res chain seq x y z
N MET A 1 -7.66 -15.42 -13.46
CA MET A 1 -7.56 -14.23 -12.60
C MET A 1 -6.80 -14.70 -11.38
N GLY A 2 -5.49 -14.49 -11.37
CA GLY A 2 -4.67 -14.82 -10.22
C GLY A 2 -5.12 -13.92 -9.07
N PHE A 3 -5.46 -14.50 -7.93
CA PHE A 3 -5.59 -13.73 -6.71
C PHE A 3 -4.17 -13.24 -6.41
N GLY A 4 -3.96 -11.93 -6.46
CA GLY A 4 -2.69 -11.34 -6.04
C GLY A 4 -2.33 -11.83 -4.64
N LEU A 5 -1.03 -11.89 -4.35
CA LEU A 5 -0.53 -12.38 -3.07
C LEU A 5 -1.13 -11.57 -1.92
N GLU A 6 -1.77 -12.23 -0.95
CA GLU A 6 -2.40 -11.53 0.17
C GLU A 6 -1.32 -11.00 1.11
N ILE A 7 -1.15 -9.67 1.18
CA ILE A 7 -0.14 -9.04 2.02
C ILE A 7 -0.80 -8.52 3.30
N TYR A 8 -0.23 -8.92 4.43
CA TYR A 8 -0.67 -8.47 5.75
C TYR A 8 0.43 -7.68 6.45
N PHE A 9 0.00 -6.68 7.20
CA PHE A 9 0.86 -5.87 8.07
C PHE A 9 0.75 -6.41 9.49
N VAL A 10 1.88 -6.82 10.05
CA VAL A 10 2.00 -7.33 11.43
C VAL A 10 2.90 -6.40 12.22
N PHE A 11 2.40 -5.88 13.33
CA PHE A 11 3.15 -4.98 14.21
C PHE A 11 3.99 -5.77 15.23
N ASP A 12 5.00 -5.11 15.79
CA ASP A 12 5.83 -5.65 16.88
C ASP A 12 5.08 -5.76 18.23
N ILE A 13 3.88 -5.20 18.29
CA ILE A 13 2.95 -5.31 19.41
C ILE A 13 1.58 -5.77 18.92
N GLU A 14 0.71 -6.19 19.85
CA GLU A 14 -0.67 -6.55 19.50
C GLU A 14 -1.46 -5.30 19.05
N GLU A 15 -2.09 -5.39 17.88
CA GLU A 15 -2.92 -4.32 17.32
C GLU A 15 -4.18 -4.10 18.18
N PRO A 16 -4.56 -2.85 18.50
CA PRO A 16 -5.75 -2.56 19.28
C PRO A 16 -7.01 -2.91 18.46
N ARG A 17 -7.53 -4.12 18.67
CA ARG A 17 -8.52 -4.76 17.79
C ARG A 17 -9.81 -3.98 17.61
N LYS A 18 -10.30 -3.31 18.66
CA LYS A 18 -11.57 -2.57 18.62
C LYS A 18 -11.43 -1.35 17.72
N GLU A 19 -10.41 -0.54 17.96
CA GLU A 19 -10.07 0.66 17.21
C GLU A 19 -9.72 0.32 15.75
N TYR A 20 -9.00 -0.79 15.54
CA TYR A 20 -8.74 -1.30 14.20
C TYR A 20 -10.04 -1.67 13.46
N SER A 21 -10.98 -2.35 14.13
CA SER A 21 -12.27 -2.72 13.53
C SER A 21 -13.11 -1.48 13.18
N GLU A 22 -13.10 -0.47 14.05
CA GLU A 22 -13.76 0.82 13.79
C GLU A 22 -13.13 1.52 12.58
N LEU A 23 -11.80 1.49 12.46
CA LEU A 23 -11.07 2.07 11.33
C LEU A 23 -11.37 1.34 10.01
N VAL A 24 -11.38 0.00 10.02
CA VAL A 24 -11.76 -0.82 8.85
C VAL A 24 -13.16 -0.47 8.38
N SER A 25 -14.12 -0.36 9.31
CA SER A 25 -15.49 0.02 8.98
C SER A 25 -15.61 1.46 8.46
N HIS A 26 -14.80 2.39 8.97
CA HIS A 26 -14.82 3.79 8.54
C HIS A 26 -14.38 3.96 7.09
N TYR A 27 -13.37 3.20 6.67
CA TYR A 27 -12.79 3.26 5.33
C TYR A 27 -13.43 2.29 4.32
N ASP A 28 -14.37 1.45 4.77
CA ASP A 28 -14.91 0.31 4.01
C ASP A 28 -13.76 -0.54 3.43
N PHE A 29 -12.78 -0.85 4.29
CA PHE A 29 -11.55 -1.51 3.88
C PHE A 29 -11.79 -3.01 3.71
N ASP A 30 -11.91 -3.46 2.47
CA ASP A 30 -12.21 -4.84 2.04
C ASP A 30 -10.94 -5.71 1.92
N HIS A 31 -9.90 -5.44 2.70
CA HIS A 31 -8.58 -6.10 2.63
C HIS A 31 -7.83 -5.97 1.28
N ARG A 32 -8.47 -5.33 0.29
CA ARG A 32 -8.01 -4.75 -0.98
C ARG A 32 -6.82 -5.41 -1.64
N ASP A 33 -7.17 -6.41 -2.46
CA ASP A 33 -6.37 -7.00 -3.54
C ASP A 33 -5.62 -5.96 -4.39
N GLY A 34 -6.18 -4.77 -4.59
CA GLY A 34 -5.53 -3.70 -5.37
C GLY A 34 -4.28 -3.12 -4.72
N LEU A 35 -4.27 -2.96 -3.39
CA LEU A 35 -3.08 -2.51 -2.65
C LEU A 35 -2.03 -3.61 -2.63
N ASN A 36 -2.47 -4.85 -2.41
CA ASN A 36 -1.62 -6.02 -2.48
C ASN A 36 -0.94 -6.12 -3.85
N MET A 37 -1.70 -5.96 -4.94
CA MET A 37 -1.18 -5.95 -6.31
C MET A 37 -0.19 -4.79 -6.56
N ILE A 38 -0.38 -3.60 -5.96
CA ILE A 38 0.63 -2.54 -6.00
C ILE A 38 1.93 -3.03 -5.35
N MET A 39 1.85 -3.64 -4.17
CA MET A 39 3.01 -4.02 -3.37
C MET A 39 3.74 -5.27 -3.92
N SER A 40 3.01 -6.27 -4.43
CA SER A 40 3.54 -7.55 -4.93
C SER A 40 3.68 -7.64 -6.45
N GLY A 41 2.93 -6.87 -7.24
CA GLY A 41 2.72 -7.15 -8.67
C GLY A 41 1.67 -8.24 -8.92
N GLU A 42 1.33 -8.47 -10.19
CA GLU A 42 0.25 -9.39 -10.63
C GLU A 42 0.72 -10.85 -10.78
N ASP A 43 2.00 -11.09 -11.13
CA ASP A 43 2.59 -12.44 -11.22
C ASP A 43 4.13 -12.43 -11.08
N VAL A 44 4.74 -13.60 -10.85
CA VAL A 44 6.22 -13.76 -10.72
C VAL A 44 6.98 -13.26 -11.96
N TYR A 45 6.33 -13.24 -13.13
CA TYR A 45 6.91 -12.72 -14.37
C TYR A 45 6.95 -11.18 -14.42
N ASP A 46 6.02 -10.48 -13.78
CA ASP A 46 6.07 -9.02 -13.63
C ASP A 46 7.06 -8.59 -12.53
N ALA A 47 7.41 -9.50 -11.61
CA ALA A 47 8.41 -9.23 -10.58
C ALA A 47 9.83 -9.03 -11.17
N ASP A 48 10.12 -9.61 -12.34
CA ASP A 48 11.42 -9.51 -13.02
C ASP A 48 11.49 -8.35 -14.05
N ASP A 49 10.35 -7.82 -14.52
CA ASP A 49 10.31 -6.64 -15.39
C ASP A 49 9.92 -5.39 -14.59
N ASN A 50 10.94 -4.71 -14.06
CA ASN A 50 10.79 -3.49 -13.26
C ASN A 50 10.01 -2.36 -13.95
N GLU A 51 9.97 -2.30 -15.30
CA GLU A 51 9.18 -1.26 -15.99
C GLU A 51 7.69 -1.59 -16.00
N MET A 52 7.36 -2.88 -15.94
CA MET A 52 6.00 -3.41 -15.89
C MET A 52 5.55 -3.67 -14.46
N ARG A 53 6.09 -3.01 -13.42
CA ARG A 53 5.53 -3.08 -12.06
C ARG A 53 4.71 -1.85 -11.70
N LEU A 54 3.53 -2.06 -11.12
CA LEU A 54 2.57 -0.99 -10.88
C LEU A 54 3.14 0.04 -9.91
N LEU A 55 3.84 -0.44 -8.87
CA LEU A 55 4.59 0.39 -7.94
C LEU A 55 5.57 1.31 -8.68
N ARG A 56 6.38 0.76 -9.59
CA ARG A 56 7.40 1.50 -10.34
C ARG A 56 6.80 2.50 -11.33
N GLN A 57 5.68 2.16 -11.95
CA GLN A 57 4.93 3.12 -12.78
C GLN A 57 4.40 4.28 -11.93
N ILE A 58 3.87 4.01 -10.73
CA ILE A 58 3.40 5.05 -9.79
C ILE A 58 4.56 5.92 -9.34
N GLU A 59 5.70 5.34 -8.94
CA GLU A 59 6.92 6.07 -8.59
C GLU A 59 7.36 7.04 -9.69
N LYS A 60 7.41 6.56 -10.94
CA LYS A 60 7.83 7.35 -12.10
C LYS A 60 6.85 8.48 -12.41
N VAL A 61 5.55 8.22 -12.30
CA VAL A 61 4.51 9.21 -12.62
C VAL A 61 4.38 10.28 -11.54
N LEU A 62 4.55 9.90 -10.26
CA LEU A 62 4.41 10.79 -9.11
C LEU A 62 5.74 11.39 -8.64
N GLU A 63 6.87 10.91 -9.18
CA GLU A 63 8.23 11.31 -8.82
C GLU A 63 8.53 11.12 -7.32
N ILE A 64 8.14 9.96 -6.79
CA ILE A 64 8.34 9.56 -5.39
C ILE A 64 8.98 8.17 -5.34
N ASP A 65 9.83 7.94 -4.35
CA ASP A 65 10.41 6.61 -4.07
C ASP A 65 9.52 5.84 -3.11
N LEU A 66 8.92 4.74 -3.58
CA LEU A 66 8.00 3.87 -2.85
C LEU A 66 8.63 2.51 -2.52
N GLY A 67 9.97 2.37 -2.58
CA GLY A 67 10.65 1.10 -2.29
C GLY A 67 10.27 0.47 -0.95
N ILE A 68 9.96 1.29 0.07
CA ILE A 68 9.51 0.80 1.38
C ILE A 68 8.15 0.06 1.35
N LEU A 69 7.36 0.23 0.29
CA LEU A 69 6.11 -0.51 0.05
C LEU A 69 6.32 -1.75 -0.82
N ASP A 70 7.53 -1.95 -1.34
CA ASP A 70 7.86 -3.10 -2.17
C ASP A 70 7.96 -4.36 -1.30
N PHE A 71 6.94 -5.22 -1.44
CA PHE A 71 6.86 -6.45 -0.65
C PHE A 71 8.08 -7.35 -0.84
N TRP A 72 8.64 -7.40 -2.06
CA TRP A 72 9.76 -8.30 -2.36
C TRP A 72 11.09 -7.81 -1.78
N GLU A 73 11.28 -6.49 -1.67
CA GLU A 73 12.48 -5.92 -1.05
C GLU A 73 12.44 -6.06 0.49
N GLU A 74 11.25 -5.95 1.07
CA GLU A 74 11.02 -5.94 2.51
C GLU A 74 10.44 -7.24 3.08
N TYR A 75 10.36 -8.31 2.28
CA TYR A 75 9.75 -9.58 2.68
C TYR A 75 10.38 -10.14 3.95
N GLU A 76 9.51 -10.45 4.90
CA GLU A 76 9.82 -10.94 6.23
C GLU A 76 10.73 -10.08 7.13
N LYS A 77 11.04 -8.84 6.72
CA LYS A 77 11.82 -7.92 7.54
C LYS A 77 10.88 -7.07 8.39
N PHE A 78 11.28 -6.82 9.63
CA PHE A 78 10.70 -5.75 10.40
C PHE A 78 11.32 -4.44 9.94
N ILE A 79 10.48 -3.52 9.49
CA ILE A 79 10.85 -2.14 9.18
C ILE A 79 10.30 -1.21 10.26
N GLU A 80 10.96 -0.06 10.44
CA GLU A 80 10.50 0.98 11.36
C GLU A 80 9.20 1.62 10.83
N ILE A 81 8.22 1.84 11.71
CA ILE A 81 6.90 2.37 11.31
C ILE A 81 7.00 3.82 10.84
N GLU A 82 7.85 4.64 11.46
CA GLU A 82 7.89 6.08 11.15
C GLU A 82 8.34 6.39 9.72
N PRO A 83 9.43 5.79 9.19
CA PRO A 83 9.79 5.94 7.78
C PRO A 83 8.66 5.55 6.82
N LEU A 84 7.98 4.43 7.08
CA LEU A 84 6.84 3.99 6.27
C LEU A 84 5.69 5.00 6.33
N ARG A 85 5.37 5.49 7.53
CA ARG A 85 4.29 6.47 7.73
C ARG A 85 4.57 7.78 7.00
N LEU A 86 5.78 8.32 7.12
CA LEU A 86 6.18 9.54 6.41
C LEU A 86 6.09 9.34 4.90
N LYS A 87 6.47 8.16 4.41
CA LYS A 87 6.37 7.85 2.99
C LYS A 87 4.93 7.78 2.49
N LEU A 88 4.04 7.18 3.28
CA LEU A 88 2.61 7.16 2.94
C LEU A 88 2.00 8.58 2.94
N ILE A 89 2.42 9.47 3.83
CA ILE A 89 1.97 10.88 3.83
C ILE A 89 2.47 11.61 2.58
N GLU A 90 3.72 11.36 2.16
CA GLU A 90 4.26 11.89 0.91
C GLU A 90 3.45 11.40 -0.30
N LEU A 91 3.15 10.10 -0.35
CA LEU A 91 2.30 9.49 -1.36
C LEU A 91 0.89 10.09 -1.38
N GLU A 92 0.22 10.23 -0.22
CA GLU A 92 -1.10 10.85 -0.13
C GLU A 92 -1.07 12.28 -0.72
N THR A 93 -0.06 13.06 -0.33
CA THR A 93 0.12 14.43 -0.82
C THR A 93 0.29 14.46 -2.34
N ALA A 94 1.08 13.54 -2.91
CA ALA A 94 1.30 13.44 -4.35
C ALA A 94 0.02 13.04 -5.09
N LEU A 95 -0.75 12.10 -4.56
CA LEU A 95 -2.03 11.64 -5.13
C LEU A 95 -3.08 12.76 -5.15
N VAL A 96 -3.19 13.52 -4.06
CA VAL A 96 -4.13 14.65 -3.96
C VAL A 96 -3.75 15.79 -4.93
N LYS A 97 -2.45 16.05 -5.13
CA LYS A 97 -1.98 17.07 -6.07
C LYS A 97 -2.11 16.66 -7.53
N ASN A 98 -1.95 15.36 -7.82
CA ASN A 98 -1.97 14.82 -9.18
C ASN A 98 -3.19 13.92 -9.39
N THR A 99 -4.39 14.50 -9.33
CA THR A 99 -5.65 13.72 -9.38
C THR A 99 -5.82 12.89 -10.65
N ASP A 100 -5.12 13.23 -11.73
CA ASP A 100 -5.18 12.54 -13.02
C ASP A 100 -3.99 11.59 -13.28
N PHE A 101 -3.16 11.29 -12.26
CA PHE A 101 -1.97 10.44 -12.42
C PHE A 101 -2.30 9.06 -13.01
N TYR A 102 -3.44 8.49 -12.65
CA TYR A 102 -3.90 7.16 -13.09
C TYR A 102 -4.03 7.06 -14.62
N LYS A 103 -4.24 8.18 -15.33
CA LYS A 103 -4.30 8.21 -16.81
C LYS A 103 -2.95 7.96 -17.48
N LYS A 104 -1.85 8.04 -16.72
CA LYS A 104 -0.47 7.86 -17.19
C LYS A 104 0.07 6.47 -16.84
N ILE A 105 -0.71 5.67 -16.11
CA ILE A 105 -0.40 4.28 -15.79
C ILE A 105 -0.85 3.40 -16.95
N CYS A 106 -0.10 2.33 -17.23
CA CYS A 106 -0.37 1.36 -18.28
C CYS A 106 -0.42 -0.04 -17.64
N TRP A 107 -1.50 -0.31 -16.91
CA TRP A 107 -1.73 -1.59 -16.21
C TRP A 107 -3.03 -2.29 -16.64
N GLY A 108 -3.94 -1.53 -17.25
CA GLY A 108 -5.23 -2.03 -17.66
C GLY A 108 -6.37 -1.21 -17.06
N LYS A 109 -7.43 -1.10 -17.86
CA LYS A 109 -8.56 -0.20 -17.59
C LYS A 109 -9.25 -0.47 -16.26
N ASP A 110 -9.33 -1.73 -15.83
CA ASP A 110 -9.98 -2.06 -14.56
C ASP A 110 -9.17 -1.56 -13.35
N ILE A 111 -7.85 -1.67 -13.38
CA ILE A 111 -6.98 -1.13 -12.31
C ILE A 111 -6.97 0.40 -12.34
N GLU A 112 -6.84 0.99 -13.53
CA GLU A 112 -6.79 2.44 -13.70
C GLU A 112 -8.09 3.14 -13.28
N ASP A 113 -9.24 2.76 -13.87
CA ASP A 113 -10.51 3.47 -13.68
C ASP A 113 -11.30 3.01 -12.44
N ARG A 114 -11.05 1.80 -11.92
CA ARG A 114 -11.78 1.29 -10.74
C ARG A 114 -10.99 1.42 -9.46
N TYR A 115 -9.73 0.99 -9.43
CA TYR A 115 -8.96 0.97 -8.19
C TYR A 115 -8.14 2.24 -7.98
N LEU A 116 -7.19 2.56 -8.87
CA LEU A 116 -6.30 3.72 -8.71
C LEU A 116 -7.06 5.03 -8.62
N LYS A 117 -8.09 5.19 -9.45
CA LYS A 117 -8.90 6.41 -9.50
C LYS A 117 -9.83 6.59 -8.29
N LYS A 118 -10.35 5.51 -7.70
CA LYS A 118 -11.43 5.60 -6.70
C LYS A 118 -10.99 5.25 -5.29
N ASN A 119 -10.12 4.25 -5.14
CA ASN A 119 -9.86 3.59 -3.87
C ASN A 119 -8.44 3.83 -3.36
N PHE A 120 -7.45 3.97 -4.25
CA PHE A 120 -6.06 3.97 -3.82
C PHE A 120 -5.70 5.08 -2.81
N VAL A 121 -6.18 6.31 -3.01
CA VAL A 121 -5.96 7.40 -2.03
C VAL A 121 -6.62 7.11 -0.68
N MET A 122 -7.76 6.43 -0.66
CA MET A 122 -8.44 6.05 0.57
C MET A 122 -7.67 4.95 1.30
N ASP A 123 -7.00 4.06 0.57
CA ASP A 123 -6.15 3.01 1.16
C ASP A 123 -4.89 3.59 1.78
N VAL A 124 -4.25 4.52 1.08
CA VAL A 124 -3.11 5.24 1.63
C VAL A 124 -3.51 5.95 2.93
N ARG A 125 -4.67 6.61 2.98
CA ARG A 125 -5.20 7.25 4.20
C ARG A 125 -5.50 6.24 5.31
N PHE A 126 -6.17 5.14 4.98
CA PHE A 126 -6.43 4.06 5.92
C PHE A 126 -5.12 3.54 6.53
N LEU A 127 -4.10 3.27 5.73
CA LEU A 127 -2.80 2.82 6.20
C LEU A 127 -2.14 3.85 7.12
N ILE A 128 -2.15 5.13 6.76
CA ILE A 128 -1.61 6.21 7.62
C ILE A 128 -2.30 6.20 8.98
N GLU A 129 -3.63 6.12 9.02
CA GLU A 129 -4.38 6.07 10.27
C GLU A 129 -4.10 4.79 11.07
N ARG A 130 -3.98 3.64 10.40
CA ARG A 130 -3.63 2.37 11.05
C ARG A 130 -2.23 2.43 11.66
N LEU A 131 -1.25 3.02 10.97
CA LEU A 131 0.09 3.23 11.52
C LEU A 131 0.05 4.18 12.71
N ASN A 132 -0.68 5.30 12.61
CA ASN A 132 -0.84 6.25 13.73
C ASN A 132 -1.50 5.58 14.95
N LEU A 133 -2.49 4.72 14.74
CA LEU A 133 -3.14 3.95 15.80
C LEU A 133 -2.15 3.02 16.50
N ASN A 134 -1.35 2.28 15.74
CA ASN A 134 -0.38 1.34 16.30
C ASN A 134 0.80 2.06 16.98
N ILE A 135 1.28 3.19 16.43
CA ILE A 135 2.27 4.04 17.12
C ILE A 135 1.74 4.50 18.48
N LYS A 136 0.48 4.97 18.54
CA LYS A 136 -0.15 5.36 19.82
C LYS A 136 -0.25 4.18 20.80
N ASN A 137 -0.42 2.96 20.30
CA ASN A 137 -0.44 1.74 21.10
C ASN A 137 0.96 1.26 21.53
N GLY A 138 2.03 1.91 21.05
CA GLY A 138 3.42 1.61 21.42
C GLY A 138 4.19 0.81 20.37
N ALA A 139 3.65 0.64 19.17
CA ALA A 139 4.32 -0.07 18.09
C ALA A 139 5.49 0.77 17.57
N SER A 140 6.61 0.12 17.27
CA SER A 140 7.77 0.76 16.63
C SER A 140 8.08 0.17 15.27
N LYS A 141 7.68 -1.09 15.03
CA LYS A 141 8.02 -1.85 13.83
C LYS A 141 6.81 -2.53 13.21
N VAL A 142 6.89 -2.74 11.91
CA VAL A 142 5.91 -3.47 11.14
C VAL A 142 6.61 -4.43 10.19
N LYS A 143 6.00 -5.58 9.95
CA LYS A 143 6.46 -6.63 9.06
C LYS A 143 5.39 -6.90 8.01
N TYR A 144 5.80 -7.07 6.76
CA TYR A 144 4.96 -7.63 5.71
C TYR A 144 5.02 -9.16 5.73
N ILE A 145 3.87 -9.81 5.76
CA ILE A 145 3.76 -11.27 5.61
C ILE A 145 2.77 -11.60 4.50
N SER A 146 2.88 -12.82 3.97
CA SER A 146 1.87 -13.40 3.09
C SER A 146 1.34 -14.71 3.65
N CYS A 147 0.07 -15.03 3.34
CA CYS A 147 -0.60 -16.26 3.74
C CYS A 147 -1.11 -17.03 2.53
#